data_AF-A0A7S4BFU7-F1
#
_entry.id   AF-A0A7S4BFU7-F1
#
_cell.length_a   1.000
_cell.length_b   1.000
_cell.length_c   1.000
_cell.angle_alpha   90.00
_cell.angle_beta   90.00
_cell.angle_gamma   90.00
#
_symmetry.space_group_name_H-M   'P 1'
#
loop_
_entity.id
_entity.type
_entity.pdbx_description
1 polymer ?
#
loop_
_entity_poly.entity_id
_entity_poly.type
_entity_poly.pdbx_seq_one_letter_code
_entity_poly.pdbx_strand_id
1 'polypeptide(L)'
;ARLAKTALAITFTTPTRAVKAQWYDGLDSVQVFGPAEDVGAYANKLWQTSATAQFGLQRHAILLTRGDHGTNAQIPVGYYTGVYGTGRNASDVHIASFYTLDNPEIGTACDNF
;
A
#
# COMPACT_ATOMS: atom_id res chain seq x y z
N ALA A 1 -64.31 12.84 23.23
CA ALA A 1 -63.51 11.68 22.76
C ALA A 1 -62.49 12.16 21.73
N ARG A 2 -61.19 12.07 22.00
CA ARG A 2 -60.12 12.36 21.03
C ARG A 2 -59.32 11.08 20.82
N LEU A 3 -59.30 10.57 19.58
CA LEU A 3 -58.53 9.40 19.16
C LEU A 3 -57.08 9.83 18.90
N ALA A 4 -56.13 9.26 19.65
CA ALA A 4 -54.71 9.40 19.38
C ALA A 4 -54.30 8.40 18.28
N LYS A 5 -53.74 8.91 17.17
CA LYS A 5 -53.13 8.10 16.12
C LYS A 5 -51.69 7.79 16.51
N THR A 6 -51.42 6.54 16.87
CA THR A 6 -50.06 6.04 17.06
C THR A 6 -49.48 5.66 15.70
N ALA A 7 -48.43 6.36 15.27
CA ALA A 7 -47.67 6.01 14.06
C ALA A 7 -46.62 4.94 14.43
N LEU A 8 -46.62 3.83 13.69
CA LEU A 8 -45.61 2.77 13.79
C LEU A 8 -44.37 3.20 13.00
N ALA A 9 -43.24 3.42 13.68
CA ALA A 9 -41.96 3.65 13.03
C ALA A 9 -41.35 2.30 12.63
N ILE A 10 -41.17 2.07 11.33
CA ILE A 10 -40.45 0.91 10.79
C ILE A 10 -38.99 1.33 10.58
N THR A 11 -38.08 0.76 11.37
CA THR A 11 -36.65 0.98 11.21
C THR A 11 -36.13 0.07 10.09
N PHE A 12 -35.65 0.67 9.00
CA PHE A 12 -34.99 -0.07 7.92
C PHE A 12 -33.53 -0.30 8.29
N THR A 13 -33.16 -1.53 8.63
CA THR A 13 -31.76 -1.92 8.79
C THR A 13 -31.15 -2.04 7.40
N THR A 14 -30.24 -1.13 7.02
CA THR A 14 -29.50 -1.23 5.77
C THR A 14 -28.63 -2.49 5.81
N PRO A 15 -28.75 -3.43 4.85
CA PRO A 15 -27.89 -4.60 4.84
C PRO A 15 -26.44 -4.16 4.62
N THR A 16 -25.57 -4.49 5.57
CA THR A 16 -24.13 -4.25 5.47
C THR A 16 -23.60 -5.10 4.32
N ARG A 17 -23.17 -4.46 3.23
CA ARG A 17 -22.57 -5.15 2.09
C ARG A 17 -21.31 -5.88 2.57
N ALA A 18 -21.28 -7.20 2.45
CA ALA A 18 -20.07 -7.98 2.69
C ALA A 18 -18.97 -7.48 1.72
N VAL A 19 -17.91 -6.88 2.27
CA VAL A 19 -16.72 -6.53 1.49
C VAL A 19 -16.04 -7.84 1.15
N LYS A 20 -15.95 -8.16 -0.14
CA LYS A 20 -15.24 -9.35 -0.60
C LYS A 20 -13.76 -9.17 -0.25
N ALA A 21 -13.19 -10.13 0.47
CA ALA A 21 -11.77 -10.18 0.72
C ALA A 21 -10.99 -10.12 -0.60
N GLN A 22 -9.94 -9.32 -0.64
CA GLN A 22 -9.02 -9.24 -1.76
C GLN A 22 -8.11 -10.47 -1.75
N TRP A 23 -7.54 -10.82 -2.91
CA TRP A 23 -6.70 -12.01 -3.03
C TRP A 23 -5.40 -11.90 -2.21
N TYR A 24 -4.98 -10.68 -1.89
CA TYR A 24 -3.78 -10.37 -1.10
C TYR A 24 -4.07 -10.23 0.40
N ASP A 25 -5.33 -10.34 0.83
CA ASP A 25 -5.66 -10.24 2.25
C ASP A 25 -4.99 -11.40 3.02
N GLY A 26 -4.25 -11.06 4.08
CA GLY A 26 -3.50 -12.01 4.90
C GLY A 26 -2.09 -12.34 4.39
N LEU A 27 -1.63 -11.68 3.31
CA LEU A 27 -0.23 -11.74 2.89
C LEU A 27 0.56 -10.59 3.50
N ASP A 28 1.26 -10.84 4.60
CA ASP A 28 2.07 -9.82 5.31
C ASP A 28 3.17 -9.19 4.43
N SER A 29 3.58 -9.88 3.36
CA SER A 29 4.59 -9.44 2.41
C SER A 29 4.05 -8.52 1.31
N VAL A 30 2.72 -8.40 1.15
CA VAL A 30 2.12 -7.61 0.06
C VAL A 30 1.33 -6.47 0.65
N GLN A 31 1.77 -5.24 0.35
CA GLN A 31 1.05 -4.04 0.74
C GLN A 31 0.53 -3.32 -0.51
N VAL A 32 -0.78 -3.06 -0.54
CA VAL A 32 -1.45 -2.36 -1.64
C VAL A 32 -1.80 -0.95 -1.21
N PHE A 33 -1.54 0.02 -2.09
CA PHE A 33 -1.82 1.43 -1.87
C PHE A 33 -2.76 1.98 -2.95
N GLY A 34 -3.73 2.76 -2.49
CA GLY A 34 -4.54 3.71 -3.23
C GLY A 34 -3.85 5.07 -3.37
N PRO A 35 -4.22 5.89 -4.37
CA PRO A 35 -3.69 7.24 -4.58
C PRO A 35 -3.79 8.18 -3.37
N ALA A 36 -4.73 7.93 -2.45
CA ALA A 36 -4.95 8.74 -1.26
C ALA A 36 -4.10 8.30 -0.05
N GLU A 37 -3.37 7.18 -0.17
CA GLU A 37 -2.62 6.59 0.91
C GLU A 37 -1.13 6.96 0.84
N ASP A 38 -0.50 7.14 2.01
CA ASP A 38 0.90 7.55 2.11
C ASP A 38 1.85 6.34 1.97
N VAL A 39 2.14 5.98 0.72
CA VAL A 39 3.12 4.93 0.41
C VAL A 39 4.54 5.29 0.86
N GLY A 40 4.89 6.59 0.87
CA GLY A 40 6.22 7.06 1.25
C GLY A 40 6.53 6.75 2.71
N ALA A 41 5.61 7.00 3.62
CA ALA A 41 5.77 6.69 5.04
C ALA A 41 5.98 5.19 5.29
N TYR A 42 5.19 4.33 4.61
CA TYR A 42 5.35 2.89 4.71
C TYR A 42 6.69 2.42 4.14
N ALA A 43 7.04 2.89 2.94
CA ALA A 43 8.29 2.51 2.28
C ALA A 43 9.51 2.89 3.11
N ASN A 44 9.52 4.07 3.73
CA ASN A 44 10.60 4.48 4.65
C ASN A 44 10.72 3.54 5.86
N LYS A 45 9.59 3.15 6.47
CA LYS A 45 9.60 2.21 7.59
C LYS A 45 10.12 0.83 7.18
N LEU A 46 9.69 0.35 6.01
CA LEU A 46 10.15 -0.92 5.48
C LEU A 46 11.65 -0.89 5.19
N TRP A 47 12.13 0.18 4.55
CA TRP A 47 13.53 0.40 4.21
C TRP A 47 14.44 0.35 5.44
N GLN A 48 14.02 0.90 6.59
CA GLN A 48 14.80 0.81 7.84
C GLN A 48 15.17 -0.62 8.25
N THR A 49 14.33 -1.60 7.87
CA THR A 49 14.60 -3.02 8.15
C THR A 49 15.21 -3.77 6.97
N SER A 50 14.94 -3.35 5.73
CA SER A 50 15.41 -4.06 4.54
C SER A 50 16.71 -3.50 3.95
N ALA A 51 17.16 -2.29 4.32
CA ALA A 51 18.36 -1.66 3.77
C ALA A 51 19.67 -2.42 4.04
N THR A 52 19.71 -3.22 5.09
CA THR A 52 20.90 -4.00 5.50
C THR A 52 20.68 -5.51 5.39
N ALA A 53 19.51 -5.95 4.93
CA ALA A 53 19.09 -7.35 4.94
C ALA A 53 19.54 -8.12 3.69
N GLN A 54 20.80 -7.98 3.27
CA GLN A 54 21.35 -8.56 2.02
C GLN A 54 21.10 -10.07 1.89
N PHE A 55 21.12 -10.80 3.01
CA PHE A 55 20.85 -12.24 3.06
C PHE A 55 19.60 -12.58 3.90
N GLY A 56 18.73 -11.59 4.11
CA GLY A 56 17.47 -11.76 4.81
C GLY A 56 16.52 -12.70 4.07
N LEU A 57 15.63 -13.35 4.82
CA LEU A 57 14.59 -14.24 4.26
C LEU A 57 13.30 -13.49 3.92
N GLN A 58 13.12 -12.28 4.43
CA GLN A 58 11.92 -11.49 4.22
C GLN A 58 11.83 -11.00 2.77
N ARG A 59 10.60 -10.97 2.23
CA ARG A 59 10.28 -10.51 0.87
C ARG A 59 9.12 -9.56 0.97
N HIS A 60 9.16 -8.48 0.19
CA HIS A 60 8.15 -7.43 0.25
C HIS A 60 7.72 -7.00 -1.16
N ALA A 61 6.44 -6.68 -1.31
CA ALA A 61 5.87 -6.12 -2.52
C ALA A 61 5.00 -4.91 -2.17
N ILE A 62 5.30 -3.77 -2.78
CA ILE A 62 4.50 -2.56 -2.74
C ILE A 62 3.72 -2.49 -4.06
N LEU A 63 2.41 -2.61 -3.98
CA LEU A 63 1.51 -2.54 -5.14
C LEU A 63 0.79 -1.20 -5.16
N LEU A 64 0.96 -0.47 -6.25
CA LEU A 64 0.33 0.82 -6.47
C LEU A 64 -0.86 0.66 -7.41
N THR A 65 -2.04 1.01 -6.93
CA THR A 65 -3.25 1.01 -7.77
C THR A 65 -3.27 2.19 -8.73
N ARG A 66 -4.17 2.15 -9.73
CA ARG A 66 -4.31 3.22 -10.72
C ARG A 66 -4.51 4.59 -10.05
N GLY A 67 -3.75 5.58 -10.50
CA GLY A 67 -3.85 6.98 -10.09
C GLY A 67 -2.49 7.61 -9.79
N ASP A 68 -2.54 8.82 -9.24
CA ASP A 68 -1.37 9.60 -8.82
C ASP A 68 -1.18 9.43 -7.31
N HIS A 69 -0.08 8.81 -6.88
CA HIS A 69 0.23 8.59 -5.45
C HIS A 69 1.01 9.75 -4.83
N GLY A 70 0.97 10.92 -5.46
CA GLY A 70 1.51 12.15 -4.91
C GLY A 70 2.81 12.58 -5.56
N THR A 71 2.91 13.88 -5.84
CA THR A 71 4.07 14.54 -6.46
C THR A 71 5.32 14.56 -5.59
N ASN A 72 5.20 14.23 -4.30
CA ASN A 72 6.32 14.14 -3.36
C ASN A 72 6.56 12.70 -2.86
N ALA A 73 5.80 11.70 -3.34
CA ALA A 73 5.97 10.33 -2.89
C ALA A 73 7.26 9.74 -3.47
N GLN A 74 8.27 9.62 -2.60
CA GLN A 74 9.55 9.00 -2.91
C GLN A 74 9.64 7.66 -2.18
N ILE A 75 9.84 6.57 -2.93
CA ILE A 75 9.86 5.21 -2.40
C ILE A 75 11.31 4.72 -2.30
N PRO A 76 11.93 4.70 -1.11
CA PRO A 76 13.20 4.01 -0.92
C PRO A 76 12.99 2.49 -1.03
N VAL A 77 13.88 1.82 -1.76
CA VAL A 77 13.85 0.38 -2.04
C VAL A 77 15.09 -0.26 -1.44
N GLY A 78 14.88 -1.11 -0.44
CA GLY A 78 15.92 -1.95 0.17
C GLY A 78 15.91 -3.37 -0.39
N TYR A 79 16.70 -4.26 0.20
CA TYR A 79 16.83 -5.64 -0.25
C TYR A 79 15.48 -6.34 -0.33
N TYR A 80 15.31 -7.16 -1.37
CA TYR A 80 14.16 -8.03 -1.59
C TYR A 80 12.78 -7.33 -1.53
N THR A 81 12.74 -6.06 -1.95
CA THR A 81 11.53 -5.25 -2.02
C THR A 81 11.19 -4.94 -3.47
N GLY A 82 10.03 -5.37 -3.94
CA GLY A 82 9.51 -5.03 -5.27
C GLY A 82 8.50 -3.89 -5.20
N VAL A 83 8.52 -2.99 -6.20
CA VAL A 83 7.53 -1.93 -6.37
C VAL A 83 6.85 -2.12 -7.73
N TYR A 84 5.52 -2.20 -7.75
CA TYR A 84 4.76 -2.52 -8.96
C TYR A 84 3.55 -1.62 -9.12
N GLY A 85 3.37 -1.05 -10.31
CA GLY A 85 2.10 -0.46 -10.72
C GLY A 85 1.13 -1.54 -11.20
N THR A 86 -0.10 -1.53 -10.70
CA THR A 86 -1.15 -2.51 -11.03
C THR A 86 -2.15 -1.98 -12.07
N GLY A 87 -1.77 -0.93 -12.78
CA GLY A 87 -2.49 -0.39 -13.92
C GLY A 87 -2.44 -1.32 -15.15
N ARG A 88 -3.33 -1.07 -16.12
CA ARG A 88 -3.30 -1.80 -17.40
C ARG A 88 -2.14 -1.33 -18.27
N ASN A 89 -1.81 -0.04 -18.18
CA ASN A 89 -0.69 0.60 -18.86
C ASN A 89 0.26 1.21 -17.83
N ALA A 90 1.52 1.42 -18.20
CA ALA A 90 2.50 2.09 -17.33
C ALA A 90 2.04 3.49 -16.91
N SER A 91 1.35 4.22 -17.81
CA SER A 91 0.80 5.56 -17.55
C SER A 91 -0.43 5.58 -16.65
N ASP A 92 -0.90 4.44 -16.14
CA ASP A 92 -2.05 4.41 -15.24
C ASP A 92 -1.65 4.66 -13.78
N VAL A 93 -0.35 4.59 -13.45
CA VAL A 93 0.19 4.75 -12.10
C VAL A 93 1.30 5.78 -12.15
N HIS A 94 1.14 6.85 -11.38
CA HIS A 94 2.13 7.92 -11.29
C HIS A 94 2.63 8.04 -9.85
N ILE A 95 3.95 8.14 -9.71
CA ILE A 95 4.66 8.44 -8.47
C ILE A 95 5.79 9.41 -8.79
N ALA A 96 6.26 10.15 -7.79
CA ALA A 96 7.35 11.09 -7.99
C ALA A 96 8.67 10.38 -8.29
N SER A 97 9.05 9.41 -7.45
CA SER A 97 10.24 8.60 -7.67
C SER A 97 10.26 7.32 -6.83
N PHE A 98 11.13 6.39 -7.23
CA PHE A 98 11.64 5.31 -6.40
C PHE A 98 13.16 5.29 -6.54
N TYR A 99 13.86 4.89 -5.48
CA TYR A 99 15.32 4.93 -5.45
C TYR A 99 15.89 3.87 -4.50
N THR A 100 17.17 3.55 -4.67
CA THR A 100 17.94 2.82 -3.68
C THR A 100 19.12 3.70 -3.24
N LEU A 101 19.59 3.52 -2.02
CA LEU A 101 20.74 4.24 -1.49
C LEU A 101 21.93 3.30 -1.42
N ASP A 102 23.12 3.86 -1.58
CA ASP A 102 24.34 3.15 -1.21
C ASP A 102 24.30 2.83 0.30
N ASN A 103 24.76 1.65 0.65
CA ASN A 103 24.93 1.25 2.03
C ASN A 103 26.42 1.19 2.39
N PRO A 104 27.05 2.32 2.80
CA PRO A 104 28.48 2.37 3.01
C PRO A 104 29.02 1.40 4.06
N GLU A 105 28.15 0.78 4.87
CA GLU A 105 28.52 -0.22 5.88
C GLU A 105 28.58 -1.65 5.32
N ILE A 106 27.90 -1.94 4.21
CA ILE A 106 27.78 -3.28 3.62
C ILE A 106 28.39 -3.34 2.22
N GLY A 107 28.26 -2.26 1.46
CA GLY A 107 28.71 -2.15 0.08
C GLY A 107 28.18 -0.88 -0.57
N THR A 108 28.98 -0.28 -1.46
CA THR A 108 28.45 0.75 -2.38
C THR A 108 27.39 0.14 -3.30
N ALA A 109 26.92 0.86 -4.33
CA ALA A 109 25.98 0.35 -5.33
C ALA A 109 26.29 -1.05 -5.91
N CYS A 110 27.53 -1.55 -5.81
CA CYS A 110 27.95 -2.90 -6.18
C CYS A 110 27.14 -4.03 -5.54
N ASP A 111 26.50 -3.79 -4.39
CA ASP A 111 25.78 -4.82 -3.63
C ASP A 111 24.26 -4.56 -3.56
N ASN A 112 23.73 -3.60 -4.32
CA ASN A 112 22.31 -3.22 -4.33
C ASN A 112 21.50 -4.13 -5.28
N PHE A 113 21.28 -5.38 -4.86
CA PHE A 113 20.50 -6.39 -5.60
C PHE A 113 19.10 -6.63 -5.03
#